data_AF-A0A0M3AVN1-F1
#
_entry.id   AF-A0A0M3AVN1-F1
#
_cell.length_a   1.000
_cell.length_b   1.000
_cell.length_c   1.000
_cell.angle_alpha   90.00
_cell.angle_beta   90.00
_cell.angle_gamma   90.00
#
_symmetry.space_group_name_H-M   'P 1'
#
loop_
_entity.id
_entity.type
_entity.pdbx_description
1 polymer ?
#
loop_
_entity_poly.entity_id
_entity_poly.type
_entity_poly.pdbx_seq_one_letter_code
_entity_poly.pdbx_strand_id
1 'polypeptide(L)'
;MLTDADIIIDGLGGTSAVAKMVKSPTSTVHSWRKNGIPAARLDHMKLAAKKARKPWPSVSHAHSSACDAVPAGDARSVAERISA
;
A
#
# COMPACT_ATOMS: atom_id res chain seq x y z
N MET A 1 13.78 -3.49 18.53
CA MET A 1 12.35 -3.50 18.21
C MET A 1 12.24 -3.72 16.72
N LEU A 2 11.80 -4.90 16.27
CA LEU A 2 11.60 -5.20 14.85
C LEU A 2 10.17 -4.76 14.50
N THR A 3 10.01 -3.81 13.59
CA THR A 3 8.68 -3.32 13.19
C THR A 3 8.20 -4.04 11.94
N ASP A 4 6.88 -4.05 11.70
CA ASP A 4 6.33 -4.57 10.44
C ASP A 4 6.92 -3.86 9.22
N ALA A 5 7.26 -2.58 9.38
CA ALA A 5 7.95 -1.80 8.35
C ALA A 5 9.35 -2.36 8.04
N ASP A 6 10.11 -2.79 9.05
CA ASP A 6 11.40 -3.44 8.83
C ASP A 6 11.24 -4.72 8.02
N ILE A 7 10.28 -5.59 8.39
CA ILE A 7 10.02 -6.86 7.70
C ILE A 7 9.64 -6.63 6.24
N ILE A 8 8.76 -5.66 5.98
CA ILE A 8 8.34 -5.34 4.61
C ILE A 8 9.52 -4.79 3.79
N ILE A 9 10.28 -3.85 4.36
CA ILE A 9 11.40 -3.21 3.67
C ILE A 9 12.50 -4.22 3.37
N ASP A 10 12.86 -5.06 4.33
CA ASP A 10 13.89 -6.08 4.16
C ASP A 10 13.44 -7.19 3.18
N GLY A 11 12.18 -7.62 3.26
CA GLY A 11 11.59 -8.58 2.31
C GLY A 11 11.55 -8.09 0.86
N LEU A 12 11.44 -6.77 0.64
CA LEU A 12 11.47 -6.17 -0.70
C LEU A 12 12.90 -5.97 -1.26
N GLY A 13 13.93 -6.29 -0.47
CA GLY A 13 15.34 -6.14 -0.82
C GLY A 13 16.03 -4.94 -0.19
N GLY A 14 15.49 -4.45 0.93
CA GLY A 14 16.08 -3.41 1.76
C GLY A 14 15.71 -1.97 1.37
N THR A 15 16.10 -1.03 2.22
CA THR A 15 15.74 0.40 2.15
C THR A 15 16.07 1.03 0.80
N SER A 16 17.24 0.72 0.23
CA SER A 16 17.69 1.28 -1.05
C SER A 16 16.91 0.75 -2.25
N ALA A 17 16.50 -0.52 -2.23
CA ALA A 17 15.69 -1.10 -3.29
C ALA A 17 14.27 -0.52 -3.27
N VAL A 18 13.69 -0.41 -2.07
CA VAL A 18 12.36 0.20 -1.87
C VAL A 18 12.37 1.68 -2.26
N ALA A 19 13.40 2.43 -1.87
CA ALA A 19 13.55 3.84 -2.23
C ALA A 19 13.53 4.07 -3.74
N LYS A 20 14.27 3.24 -4.50
CA LYS A 20 14.27 3.28 -5.98
C LYS A 20 12.93 2.87 -6.57
N MET A 21 12.30 1.85 -6.00
CA MET A 21 11.03 1.30 -6.48
C MET A 21 9.87 2.28 -6.35
N VAL A 22 9.78 2.98 -5.21
CA VAL A 22 8.70 3.95 -4.90
C VAL A 22 9.13 5.39 -5.19
N LYS A 23 10.31 5.56 -5.81
CA LYS A 23 10.89 6.84 -6.23
C LYS A 23 10.89 7.89 -5.09
N SER A 24 11.43 7.48 -3.95
CA SER A 24 11.44 8.25 -2.71
C SER A 24 12.84 8.35 -2.11
N PRO A 25 13.14 9.39 -1.30
CA PRO A 25 14.38 9.45 -0.56
C PRO A 25 14.55 8.26 0.40
N THR A 26 15.77 7.77 0.54
CA THR A 26 16.13 6.71 1.51
C THR A 26 15.85 7.15 2.95
N SER A 27 16.00 8.45 3.26
CA SER A 27 15.65 9.02 4.57
C SER A 27 14.16 8.88 4.88
N THR A 28 13.28 9.05 3.89
CA THR A 28 11.84 8.84 4.03
C THR A 28 11.53 7.38 4.34
N VAL A 29 12.17 6.45 3.62
CA VAL A 29 11.98 5.01 3.84
C VAL A 29 12.49 4.61 5.23
N HIS A 30 13.62 5.17 5.66
CA HIS A 30 14.14 4.95 7.02
C HIS A 30 13.22 5.54 8.10
N SER A 31 12.58 6.68 7.84
CA SER A 31 11.58 7.28 8.74
C SER A 31 10.38 6.36 8.96
N TRP A 32 9.94 5.63 7.94
CA TRP A 32 8.83 4.68 8.10
C TRP A 32 9.14 3.49 9.01
N ARG A 33 10.42 3.12 9.16
CA ARG A 33 10.81 2.10 10.15
C ARG A 33 10.56 2.57 11.58
N LYS A 34 10.62 3.88 11.81
CA LYS A 34 10.42 4.50 13.13
C LYS A 34 8.95 4.88 13.37
N ASN A 35 8.34 5.47 12.36
CA ASN A 35 7.01 6.10 12.46
C ASN A 35 5.87 5.24 11.88
N GLY A 36 6.20 4.12 11.23
CA GLY A 36 5.25 3.30 10.48
C GLY A 36 5.14 3.71 9.00
N ILE A 37 4.69 2.76 8.17
CA ILE A 37 4.44 3.00 6.75
C ILE A 37 2.98 3.46 6.57
N PRO A 38 2.70 4.61 5.94
CA PRO A 38 1.33 5.04 5.68
C PRO A 38 0.64 4.11 4.67
N ALA A 39 -0.66 3.85 4.88
CA ALA A 39 -1.45 2.91 4.07
C ALA A 39 -1.39 3.18 2.57
N ALA A 40 -1.54 4.45 2.14
CA ALA A 40 -1.42 4.84 0.74
C ALA A 40 -0.07 4.45 0.10
N ARG A 41 1.02 4.44 0.89
CA ARG A 41 2.34 4.01 0.42
C ARG A 41 2.49 2.50 0.39
N LEU A 42 1.80 1.77 1.27
CA LEU A 42 1.74 0.31 1.19
C LEU A 42 1.07 -0.12 -0.12
N ASP A 43 -0.03 0.50 -0.52
CA ASP A 43 -0.71 0.14 -1.77
C ASP A 43 0.14 0.48 -3.00
N HIS A 44 0.83 1.62 -2.98
CA HIS A 44 1.83 1.91 -4.01
C HIS A 44 2.93 0.82 -4.04
N MET A 45 3.47 0.43 -2.89
CA MET A 45 4.50 -0.61 -2.80
C MET A 45 3.99 -1.97 -3.30
N LYS A 46 2.74 -2.36 -3.01
CA LYS A 46 2.13 -3.58 -3.54
C LYS A 46 2.06 -3.55 -5.07
N LEU A 47 1.61 -2.43 -5.64
CA LEU A 47 1.55 -2.25 -7.10
C LEU A 47 2.94 -2.30 -7.73
N ALA A 48 3.92 -1.65 -7.11
CA ALA A 48 5.29 -1.64 -7.60
C ALA A 48 5.96 -3.01 -7.46
N ALA A 49 5.70 -3.76 -6.39
CA ALA A 49 6.17 -5.13 -6.19
C ALA A 49 5.55 -6.08 -7.24
N LYS A 50 4.25 -5.95 -7.51
CA LYS A 50 3.55 -6.69 -8.57
C LYS A 50 4.17 -6.40 -9.94
N LYS A 51 4.45 -5.12 -10.25
CA LYS A 51 5.13 -4.72 -11.49
C LYS A 51 6.55 -5.29 -11.58
N ALA A 52 7.28 -5.32 -10.47
CA ALA A 52 8.63 -5.87 -10.38
C ALA A 52 8.65 -7.42 -10.27
N ARG A 53 7.48 -8.08 -10.25
CA ARG A 53 7.33 -9.52 -9.97
C ARG A 53 8.09 -9.98 -8.72
N LYS A 54 8.16 -9.11 -7.70
CA LYS A 54 8.76 -9.45 -6.41
C LYS A 54 7.71 -10.06 -5.48
N PRO A 55 8.06 -11.12 -4.74
CA PRO A 55 7.18 -11.68 -3.73
C PRO A 55 6.94 -10.63 -2.64
N TRP A 56 5.68 -10.39 -2.33
CA TRP A 56 5.31 -9.50 -1.23
C TRP A 56 5.55 -10.25 0.09
N PRO A 57 6.34 -9.70 1.04
CA PRO A 57 6.46 -10.31 2.35
C PRO A 57 5.09 -10.27 3.04
N SER A 58 4.51 -11.44 3.29
CA SER A 58 3.23 -11.57 3.99
C SER A 58 3.43 -11.24 5.47
N VAL A 59 3.41 -9.95 5.80
CA VAL A 59 3.15 -9.49 7.17
C VAL A 59 1.65 -9.65 7.42
N SER A 60 1.28 -10.70 8.16
CA SER A 60 -0.10 -10.93 8.59
C SER A 60 -0.51 -9.80 9.55
N HIS A 61 -1.20 -8.79 9.01
CA HIS A 61 -1.69 -7.65 9.78
C HIS A 61 -2.84 -8.09 10.69
N ALA A 62 -2.53 -8.46 11.93
CA ALA A 62 -3.52 -8.57 13.01
C ALA A 62 -3.81 -7.19 13.66
N HIS A 63 -3.86 -6.12 12.85
CA HIS A 63 -4.23 -4.78 13.32
C HIS A 63 -5.48 -4.30 12.59
N SER A 64 -6.63 -4.60 13.21
CA SER A 64 -7.93 -4.00 12.93
C SER A 64 -7.87 -2.47 13.03
N SER A 65 -8.42 -1.76 12.05
CA SER A 65 -9.22 -0.51 12.18
C SER A 65 -9.39 0.08 10.76
N ALA A 66 -10.49 -0.23 10.07
CA ALA A 66 -11.73 0.57 9.97
C ALA A 66 -11.66 1.65 8.87
N CYS A 67 -12.71 1.66 8.03
CA CYS A 67 -13.10 2.62 6.99
C CYS A 67 -12.23 2.82 5.73
N ASP A 68 -12.36 1.94 4.74
CA ASP A 68 -12.33 2.36 3.32
C ASP A 68 -13.26 1.46 2.50
N ALA A 69 -14.54 1.50 2.86
CA ALA A 69 -15.59 1.17 1.90
C ALA A 69 -15.83 2.44 1.07
N VAL A 70 -15.12 2.59 -0.05
CA VAL A 70 -15.62 3.40 -1.16
C VAL A 70 -16.45 2.44 -2.03
N PRO A 71 -17.79 2.42 -1.91
CA PRO A 71 -18.58 1.69 -2.89
C PRO A 71 -18.34 2.34 -4.24
N ALA A 72 -17.76 1.57 -5.16
CA ALA A 72 -17.71 1.94 -6.56
C ALA A 72 -19.15 2.25 -7.01
N GLY A 73 -19.39 3.52 -7.34
CA GLY A 73 -20.69 3.96 -7.84
C GLY A 73 -21.07 3.17 -9.09
N ASP A 74 -22.18 2.45 -9.02
CA ASP A 74 -22.84 1.88 -10.19
C ASP A 74 -23.62 2.99 -10.90
N ALA A 75 -23.01 3.59 -11.91
CA ALA A 75 -23.57 4.70 -12.69
C ALA A 75 -24.57 4.23 -13.77
N ARG A 76 -25.43 3.23 -13.49
CA ARG A 76 -26.36 2.69 -14.52
C ARG A 76 -27.85 2.94 -14.28
N SER A 77 -28.29 3.58 -13.19
CA SER A 77 -29.73 3.64 -12.86
C SER A 77 -30.38 5.04 -12.85
N VAL A 78 -29.91 6.01 -13.65
CA VAL A 78 -30.53 7.36 -13.72
C VAL A 78 -31.06 7.76 -15.11
N ALA A 79 -31.13 6.82 -16.06
CA ALA A 79 -31.72 7.10 -17.39
C ALA A 79 -33.20 6.71 -17.53
N GLU A 80 -33.77 5.90 -16.62
CA GLU A 80 -35.08 5.27 -16.82
C GLU A 80 -36.20 5.83 -15.92
N ARG A 81 -36.27 7.17 -15.76
CA ARG A 81 -37.35 7.82 -14.98
C ARG A 81 -37.99 9.03 -15.66
N ILE A 82 -37.73 9.28 -16.95
CA ILE A 82 -38.31 10.43 -17.70
C ILE A 82 -39.32 9.96 -18.76
N SER A 83 -39.79 8.72 -18.74
CA SER A 83 -40.86 8.29 -19.65
C SER A 83 -41.70 7.18 -19.05
N ALA A 84 -42.69 7.56 -18.24
CA ALA A 84 -43.95 6.85 -18.02
C ALA A 84 -44.97 7.82 -17.45
#